data_AF-A0A3D2BV03-F1
#
_entry.id   AF-A0A3D2BV03-F1
#
_cell.length_a   1.000
_cell.length_b   1.000
_cell.length_c   1.000
_cell.angle_alpha   90.00
_cell.angle_beta   90.00
_cell.angle_gamma   90.00
#
_symmetry.space_group_name_H-M   'P 1'
#
loop_
_entity.id
_entity.type
_entity.pdbx_description
1 polymer ?
#
loop_
_entity_poly.entity_id
_entity_poly.type
_entity_poly.pdbx_seq_one_letter_code
_entity_poly.pdbx_strand_id
1 'polypeptide(L)'
;HRDIAEFIMTGADIVEVGSVLMIKGMKWLPNIIRGLDRFMDEHGYEDIKSMYGIASDAAATDYSDQFAKDRIHANVNAETCQNPTCNVCIQMCFYEALSQDSAGKINVHTDKCIGCELCLDVCPFDSISMAPTTDVQYDDGYFKIQEEIYEDAGMKFATNRNNNDTIEANAPKMAAE
;
A
#
# COMPACT_ATOMS: atom_id res chain seq x y z
N HIS A 1 16.99 12.02 0.65
CA HIS A 1 16.39 13.23 1.26
C HIS A 1 15.08 12.85 1.91
N ARG A 2 14.16 12.18 1.19
CA ARG A 2 12.97 11.52 1.76
C ARG A 2 13.29 10.70 3.02
N ASP A 3 14.19 9.72 2.90
CA ASP A 3 14.57 8.87 4.05
C ASP A 3 15.10 9.69 5.24
N ILE A 4 15.84 10.77 4.98
CA ILE A 4 16.38 11.65 6.03
C ILE A 4 15.25 12.41 6.72
N ALA A 5 14.30 12.93 5.94
CA ALA A 5 13.11 13.57 6.49
C ALA A 5 12.31 12.57 7.34
N GLU A 6 12.10 11.35 6.85
CA GLU A 6 11.43 10.27 7.60
C GLU A 6 12.16 9.96 8.91
N PHE A 7 13.49 9.78 8.90
CA PHE A 7 14.27 9.56 10.12
C PHE A 7 14.11 10.70 11.14
N ILE A 8 14.22 11.95 10.71
CA ILE A 8 14.04 13.12 11.59
C ILE A 8 12.61 13.16 12.15
N MET A 9 11.60 12.93 11.31
CA MET A 9 10.19 12.91 11.71
C MET A 9 9.88 11.79 12.70
N THR A 10 10.59 10.67 12.64
CA THR A 10 10.50 9.61 13.65
C THR A 10 11.29 9.90 14.94
N GLY A 11 12.01 11.02 15.00
CA GLY A 11 12.72 11.49 16.21
C GLY A 11 14.24 11.28 16.19
N ALA A 12 14.86 11.06 15.03
CA ALA A 12 16.31 11.00 14.94
C ALA A 12 16.95 12.40 14.99
N ASP A 13 17.83 12.64 15.98
CA ASP A 13 18.63 13.87 16.06
C ASP A 13 19.79 13.91 15.04
N ILE A 14 20.24 12.73 14.60
CA ILE A 14 21.35 12.55 13.66
C ILE A 14 20.98 11.46 12.66
N VAL A 15 21.24 11.70 11.37
CA VAL A 15 21.02 10.71 10.30
C VAL A 15 22.34 10.42 9.58
N GLU A 16 22.79 9.16 9.64
CA GLU A 16 24.00 8.71 8.96
C GLU A 16 23.71 8.18 7.55
N VAL A 17 24.59 8.49 6.60
CA VAL A 17 24.46 8.04 5.20
C VAL A 17 25.74 7.36 4.73
N GLY A 18 25.66 6.05 4.47
CA GLY A 18 26.79 5.23 4.01
C GLY A 18 26.62 4.74 2.57
N SER A 19 25.71 3.79 2.37
CA SER A 19 25.55 3.04 1.11
C SER A 19 25.39 3.93 -0.12
N VAL A 20 24.62 5.02 -0.01
CA VAL A 20 24.41 5.95 -1.13
C VAL A 20 25.69 6.70 -1.51
N LEU A 21 26.56 7.03 -0.55
CA LEU A 21 27.84 7.70 -0.80
C LEU A 21 28.87 6.72 -1.35
N MET A 22 28.81 5.43 -0.97
CA MET A 22 29.65 4.39 -1.56
C MET A 22 29.32 4.16 -3.05
N ILE A 23 28.03 4.17 -3.40
CA ILE A 23 27.57 3.90 -4.77
C ILE A 23 27.70 5.15 -5.66
N LYS A 24 27.30 6.33 -5.16
CA LYS A 24 27.22 7.57 -5.96
C LYS A 24 28.39 8.53 -5.76
N GLY A 25 29.25 8.26 -4.77
CA GLY A 25 30.36 9.10 -4.36
C GLY A 25 29.95 10.28 -3.47
N MET A 26 30.93 10.90 -2.81
CA MET A 26 30.76 12.07 -1.93
C MET A 26 30.03 13.25 -2.59
N LYS A 27 30.18 13.39 -3.92
CA LYS A 27 29.49 14.40 -4.73
C LYS A 27 27.96 14.34 -4.65
N TRP A 28 27.39 13.25 -4.11
CA TRP A 28 25.96 13.10 -3.94
C TRP A 28 25.41 13.85 -2.71
N LEU A 29 26.25 14.18 -1.74
CA LEU A 29 25.83 14.85 -0.50
C LEU A 29 25.08 16.18 -0.73
N PRO A 30 25.49 17.07 -1.66
CA PRO A 30 24.73 18.29 -1.96
C PRO A 30 23.33 18.04 -2.53
N ASN A 31 23.07 16.90 -3.18
CA ASN A 31 21.72 16.55 -3.64
C ASN A 31 20.82 16.12 -2.48
N ILE A 32 21.42 15.51 -1.46
CA ILE A 32 20.73 15.14 -0.23
C ILE A 32 20.29 16.41 0.51
N ILE A 33 21.22 17.34 0.74
CA ILE A 33 20.97 18.59 1.48
C ILE A 33 19.91 19.43 0.76
N ARG A 34 20.11 19.74 -0.53
CA ARG A 34 19.13 20.50 -1.32
C ARG A 34 17.74 19.84 -1.40
N GLY A 35 17.71 18.51 -1.36
CA GLY A 35 16.44 17.77 -1.34
C GLY A 35 15.70 17.92 -0.02
N LEU A 36 16.44 17.98 1.10
CA LEU A 36 15.86 18.22 2.41
C LEU A 36 15.39 19.68 2.54
N ASP A 37 16.21 20.65 2.11
CA ASP A 37 15.84 22.07 2.12
C ASP A 37 14.54 22.31 1.34
N ARG A 38 14.46 21.77 0.11
CA ARG A 38 13.25 21.88 -0.71
C ARG A 38 12.03 21.25 -0.04
N PHE A 39 12.20 20.08 0.57
CA PHE A 39 11.10 19.42 1.28
C PHE A 39 10.60 20.28 2.45
N MET A 40 11.51 20.91 3.19
CA MET A 40 11.17 21.82 4.28
C MET A 40 10.42 23.05 3.77
N ASP A 41 10.90 23.67 2.69
CA ASP A 41 10.25 24.83 2.06
C ASP A 41 8.85 24.49 1.54
N GLU A 42 8.68 23.36 0.87
CA GLU A 42 7.40 22.91 0.30
C GLU A 42 6.33 22.62 1.37
N HIS A 43 6.74 22.20 2.56
CA HIS A 43 5.83 21.86 3.67
C HIS A 43 5.76 22.95 4.76
N GLY A 44 6.51 24.04 4.62
CA GLY A 44 6.50 25.17 5.56
C GLY A 44 7.22 24.92 6.89
N TYR A 45 8.23 24.04 6.91
CA TYR A 45 9.07 23.80 8.09
C TYR A 45 10.18 24.85 8.19
N GLU A 46 10.18 25.64 9.27
CA GLU A 46 11.19 26.69 9.49
C GLU A 46 12.58 26.12 9.82
N ASP A 47 12.62 25.00 10.55
CA ASP A 47 13.86 24.34 10.96
C ASP A 47 13.68 22.82 11.15
N ILE A 48 14.79 22.12 11.38
CA ILE A 48 14.78 20.66 11.62
C ILE A 48 13.97 20.28 12.87
N LYS A 49 13.92 21.16 13.88
CA LYS A 49 13.17 20.89 15.11
C LYS A 49 11.67 20.90 14.87
N SER A 50 11.19 21.72 13.95
CA SER A 50 9.76 21.83 13.61
C SER A 50 9.18 20.55 13.01
N MET A 51 10.02 19.68 12.46
CA MET A 51 9.63 18.37 11.93
C MET A 51 10.08 17.20 12.82
N TYR A 52 10.84 17.44 13.88
CA TYR A 52 11.37 16.38 14.74
C TYR A 52 10.25 15.66 15.49
N GLY A 53 10.23 14.33 15.42
CA GLY A 53 9.34 13.49 16.22
C GLY A 53 7.85 13.53 15.84
N ILE A 54 7.44 14.38 14.90
CA ILE A 54 6.01 14.54 14.54
C ILE A 54 5.34 13.24 14.11
N ALA A 55 6.08 12.33 13.46
CA ALA A 55 5.55 11.04 13.03
C ALA A 55 5.43 10.07 14.21
N SER A 56 6.36 10.15 15.16
CA SER A 56 6.32 9.36 16.40
C SER A 56 5.20 9.84 17.32
N ASP A 57 4.96 11.16 17.41
CA ASP A 57 3.86 11.74 18.17
C ASP A 57 2.48 11.37 17.57
N ALA A 58 2.41 11.18 16.25
CA ALA A 58 1.21 10.73 15.55
C ALA A 58 1.02 9.21 15.56
N ALA A 59 2.00 8.44 16.04
CA ALA A 59 1.90 6.99 16.08
C ALA A 59 0.87 6.51 17.12
N ALA A 60 0.28 5.34 16.86
CA ALA A 60 -0.63 4.70 17.82
C ALA A 60 0.12 4.43 19.14
N THR A 61 -0.42 4.92 20.26
CA THR A 61 0.23 4.78 21.57
C THR A 61 -0.08 3.43 22.18
N ASP A 62 -1.31 2.94 21.97
CA ASP A 62 -1.74 1.60 22.31
C ASP A 62 -2.19 0.84 21.06
N TYR A 63 -2.02 -0.48 21.08
CA TYR A 63 -2.49 -1.33 19.98
C TYR A 63 -4.01 -1.20 19.76
N SER A 64 -4.78 -0.91 20.80
CA SER A 64 -6.23 -0.69 20.69
C SER A 64 -6.62 0.54 19.88
N ASP A 65 -5.76 1.55 19.78
CA ASP A 65 -6.00 2.73 18.93
C ASP A 65 -6.18 2.34 17.46
N GLN A 66 -5.57 1.23 17.03
CA GLN A 66 -5.71 0.72 15.66
C GLN A 66 -7.12 0.20 15.38
N PHE A 67 -7.84 -0.31 16.40
CA PHE A 67 -9.23 -0.74 16.23
C PHE A 67 -10.22 0.44 16.24
N ALA A 68 -9.77 1.62 16.67
CA ALA A 68 -10.55 2.86 16.63
C ALA A 68 -10.39 3.63 15.31
N LYS A 69 -9.44 3.25 14.45
CA LYS A 69 -9.26 3.86 13.13
C LYS A 69 -10.43 3.54 12.21
N ASP A 70 -10.72 4.50 11.34
CA ASP A 70 -11.72 4.32 10.31
C ASP A 70 -11.37 3.13 9.41
N ARG A 71 -12.40 2.37 9.04
CA ARG A 71 -12.25 1.31 8.05
C ARG A 71 -11.96 1.93 6.70
N ILE A 72 -11.13 1.27 5.91
CA ILE A 72 -10.77 1.72 4.57
C ILE A 72 -10.98 0.59 3.56
N HIS A 73 -11.14 0.94 2.30
CA HIS A 73 -11.20 0.02 1.18
C HIS A 73 -10.34 0.51 0.01
N ALA A 74 -9.88 -0.42 -0.82
CA ALA A 74 -9.07 -0.10 -1.98
C ALA A 74 -9.92 0.53 -3.09
N ASN A 75 -9.33 1.47 -3.83
CA ASN A 75 -9.86 2.05 -5.05
C ASN A 75 -8.76 2.04 -6.10
N VAL A 76 -9.10 1.58 -7.31
CA VAL A 76 -8.16 1.54 -8.44
C VAL A 76 -8.51 2.63 -9.46
N ASN A 77 -7.56 3.52 -9.72
CA ASN A 77 -7.67 4.53 -10.76
C ASN A 77 -7.42 3.89 -12.14
N ALA A 78 -8.48 3.82 -12.94
CA ALA A 78 -8.44 3.23 -14.28
C ALA A 78 -7.63 4.07 -15.29
N GLU A 79 -7.42 5.36 -15.05
CA GLU A 79 -6.66 6.22 -15.96
C GLU A 79 -5.15 5.99 -15.83
N THR A 80 -4.66 5.69 -14.62
CA THR A 80 -3.25 5.40 -14.36
C THR A 80 -2.94 3.91 -14.48
N CYS A 81 -3.93 3.04 -14.26
CA CYS A 81 -3.82 1.59 -14.43
C CYS A 81 -3.89 1.20 -15.91
N GLN A 82 -2.82 1.44 -16.65
CA GLN A 82 -2.80 1.34 -18.13
C GLN A 82 -2.23 0.04 -18.68
N ASN A 83 -1.70 -0.87 -17.84
CA ASN A 83 -1.17 -2.14 -18.31
C ASN A 83 -2.22 -3.26 -18.17
N PRO A 84 -2.90 -3.66 -19.27
CA PRO A 84 -3.97 -4.65 -19.22
C PRO A 84 -3.47 -6.06 -18.89
N THR A 85 -2.16 -6.33 -18.93
CA THR A 85 -1.58 -7.60 -18.51
C THR A 85 -1.01 -7.55 -17.09
N CYS A 86 -1.08 -6.42 -16.39
CA CYS A 86 -0.64 -6.37 -15.00
C CYS A 86 -1.76 -6.83 -14.07
N ASN A 87 -1.46 -7.76 -13.17
CA ASN A 87 -2.42 -8.29 -12.20
C ASN A 87 -1.79 -8.56 -10.81
N VAL A 88 -0.63 -7.97 -10.52
CA VAL A 88 0.11 -8.20 -9.26
C VAL A 88 -0.75 -7.89 -8.02
N CYS A 89 -1.63 -6.88 -8.12
CA CYS A 89 -2.57 -6.54 -7.05
C CYS A 89 -3.59 -7.66 -6.78
N ILE A 90 -4.00 -8.40 -7.82
CA ILE A 90 -4.88 -9.57 -7.71
C ILE A 90 -4.13 -10.71 -7.03
N GLN A 91 -2.89 -10.99 -7.46
CA GLN A 91 -2.07 -12.08 -6.91
C GLN A 91 -1.76 -11.90 -5.43
N MET A 92 -1.64 -10.66 -4.94
CA MET A 92 -1.39 -10.36 -3.53
C MET A 92 -2.67 -10.34 -2.67
N CYS A 93 -3.85 -10.39 -3.29
CA CYS A 93 -5.11 -10.28 -2.58
C CYS A 93 -5.58 -11.63 -2.04
N PHE A 94 -5.30 -11.91 -0.77
CA PHE A 94 -5.76 -13.12 -0.07
C PHE A 94 -7.29 -13.22 0.09
N TYR A 95 -8.03 -12.16 -0.23
CA TYR A 95 -9.47 -12.05 -0.04
C TYR A 95 -10.25 -12.08 -1.36
N GLU A 96 -9.57 -12.26 -2.50
CA GLU A 96 -10.18 -12.23 -3.84
C GLU A 96 -11.04 -10.97 -4.07
N ALA A 97 -10.61 -9.86 -3.47
CA ALA A 97 -11.31 -8.58 -3.54
C ALA A 97 -11.00 -7.81 -4.83
N LEU A 98 -10.18 -8.37 -5.71
CA LEU A 98 -9.75 -7.76 -6.96
C LEU A 98 -9.92 -8.76 -8.10
N SER A 99 -10.48 -8.31 -9.22
CA SER A 99 -10.59 -9.10 -10.46
C SER A 99 -10.21 -8.24 -11.67
N GLN A 100 -9.99 -8.89 -12.81
CA GLN A 100 -9.69 -8.22 -14.07
C GLN A 100 -10.76 -8.56 -15.11
N ASP A 101 -11.28 -7.55 -15.81
CA ASP A 101 -12.20 -7.78 -16.93
C ASP A 101 -11.47 -8.11 -18.24
N SER A 102 -12.22 -8.43 -19.29
CA SER A 102 -11.66 -8.76 -20.61
C SER A 102 -10.90 -7.61 -21.27
N ALA A 103 -11.10 -6.37 -20.83
CA ALA A 103 -10.37 -5.20 -21.31
C ALA A 103 -9.10 -4.92 -20.49
N GLY A 104 -8.82 -5.73 -19.46
CA GLY A 104 -7.66 -5.58 -18.58
C GLY A 104 -7.89 -4.60 -17.43
N LYS A 105 -9.11 -4.08 -17.25
CA LYS A 105 -9.44 -3.17 -16.15
C LYS A 105 -9.62 -3.95 -14.85
N ILE A 106 -9.01 -3.43 -13.79
CA ILE A 106 -9.13 -4.00 -12.44
C ILE A 106 -10.44 -3.52 -11.79
N ASN A 107 -11.21 -4.46 -11.26
CA ASN A 107 -12.44 -4.23 -10.51
C ASN A 107 -12.23 -4.59 -9.04
N VAL A 108 -12.74 -3.75 -8.13
CA VAL A 108 -12.68 -3.98 -6.68
C VAL A 108 -14.03 -4.51 -6.19
N HIS A 109 -14.00 -5.66 -5.53
CA HIS A 109 -15.12 -6.25 -4.79
C HIS A 109 -15.05 -5.74 -3.34
N THR A 110 -15.71 -4.62 -3.08
CA THR A 110 -15.63 -3.90 -1.80
C THR A 110 -16.23 -4.66 -0.62
N ASP A 111 -17.16 -5.57 -0.91
CA ASP A 111 -17.71 -6.54 0.04
C ASP A 111 -16.65 -7.50 0.58
N LYS A 112 -15.64 -7.83 -0.22
CA LYS A 112 -14.52 -8.71 0.17
C LYS A 112 -13.28 -7.96 0.64
N CYS A 113 -13.16 -6.68 0.32
CA CYS A 113 -11.98 -5.88 0.65
C CYS A 113 -11.93 -5.57 2.14
N ILE A 114 -10.87 -6.02 2.82
CA ILE A 114 -10.63 -5.73 4.24
C ILE A 114 -9.65 -4.58 4.48
N GLY A 115 -9.29 -3.83 3.43
CA GLY A 115 -8.43 -2.65 3.57
C GLY A 115 -6.99 -2.92 4.05
N CYS A 116 -6.42 -4.11 3.83
CA CYS A 116 -5.09 -4.47 4.34
C CYS A 116 -3.89 -3.81 3.63
N GLU A 117 -4.14 -2.97 2.62
CA GLU A 117 -3.14 -2.19 1.88
C GLU A 117 -2.10 -2.99 1.06
N LEU A 118 -2.07 -4.32 1.11
CA LEU A 118 -1.09 -5.12 0.35
C LEU A 118 -1.10 -4.82 -1.17
N CYS A 119 -2.28 -4.59 -1.75
CA CYS A 119 -2.39 -4.24 -3.16
C CYS A 119 -1.78 -2.86 -3.49
N LEU A 120 -1.92 -1.89 -2.56
CA LEU A 120 -1.33 -0.56 -2.67
C LEU A 120 0.20 -0.67 -2.77
N ASP A 121 0.81 -1.42 -1.85
CA ASP A 121 2.27 -1.54 -1.75
C ASP A 121 2.94 -2.20 -2.96
N VAL A 122 2.24 -3.11 -3.64
CA VAL A 122 2.81 -3.83 -4.79
C VAL A 122 2.51 -3.21 -6.15
N CYS A 123 1.68 -2.17 -6.22
CA CYS A 123 1.29 -1.58 -7.49
C CYS A 123 2.46 -0.78 -8.10
N PRO A 124 3.01 -1.18 -9.26
CA PRO A 124 4.15 -0.47 -9.86
C PRO A 124 3.74 0.84 -10.58
N PHE A 125 2.45 1.14 -10.63
CA PHE A 125 1.87 2.28 -11.35
C PHE A 125 1.24 3.32 -10.42
N ASP A 126 1.41 3.18 -9.10
CA ASP A 126 0.79 4.05 -8.09
C ASP A 126 -0.72 4.29 -8.37
N SER A 127 -1.40 3.25 -8.86
CA SER A 127 -2.78 3.34 -9.35
C SER A 127 -3.83 2.94 -8.32
N ILE A 128 -3.41 2.58 -7.12
CA ILE A 128 -4.28 2.16 -6.03
C ILE A 128 -4.26 3.24 -4.97
N SER A 129 -5.42 3.50 -4.38
CA SER A 129 -5.60 4.41 -3.26
C SER A 129 -6.51 3.76 -2.23
N MET A 130 -6.41 4.20 -0.97
CA MET A 130 -7.30 3.76 0.09
C MET A 130 -8.32 4.85 0.39
N ALA A 131 -9.60 4.50 0.38
CA ALA A 131 -10.69 5.41 0.68
C ALA A 131 -11.35 5.01 2.01
N PRO A 132 -11.76 5.99 2.86
CA PRO A 132 -12.58 5.71 4.03
C PRO A 132 -13.88 4.99 3.66
N THR A 133 -14.23 3.99 4.45
CA THR A 133 -15.52 3.28 4.38
C THR A 133 -16.49 3.97 5.32
N THR A 134 -17.48 4.66 4.75
CA THR A 134 -18.55 5.33 5.49
C THR A 134 -19.51 4.32 6.14
N ASP A 135 -20.29 4.77 7.12
CA ASP A 135 -21.31 3.92 7.77
C ASP A 135 -22.31 3.34 6.76
N VAL A 136 -22.74 4.14 5.78
CA VAL A 136 -23.64 3.69 4.71
C VAL A 136 -23.00 2.57 3.89
N GLN A 137 -21.74 2.72 3.50
CA GLN A 137 -21.01 1.70 2.75
C GLN A 137 -20.80 0.43 3.58
N TYR A 138 -20.55 0.57 4.88
CA TYR A 138 -20.43 -0.57 5.79
C TYR A 138 -21.75 -1.35 5.90
N ASP A 139 -22.87 -0.64 6.03
CA ASP A 139 -24.20 -1.23 6.06
C ASP A 139 -24.50 -1.96 4.75
N ASP A 140 -24.12 -1.37 3.61
CA ASP A 140 -24.20 -1.95 2.26
C ASP A 140 -23.26 -3.16 2.04
N GLY A 141 -22.44 -3.50 3.03
CA GLY A 141 -21.66 -4.73 3.06
C GLY A 141 -20.16 -4.56 2.80
N TYR A 142 -19.66 -3.33 2.67
CA TYR A 142 -18.22 -3.11 2.56
C TYR A 142 -17.52 -3.64 3.82
N PHE A 143 -16.32 -4.19 3.65
CA PHE A 143 -15.50 -4.67 4.77
C PHE A 143 -16.12 -5.88 5.52
N LYS A 144 -17.11 -6.57 4.95
CA LYS A 144 -17.68 -7.78 5.57
C LYS A 144 -16.90 -9.02 5.12
N ILE A 145 -16.08 -9.55 6.02
CA ILE A 145 -15.45 -10.86 5.81
C ILE A 145 -16.57 -11.90 5.71
N GLN A 146 -16.77 -12.42 4.51
CA GLN A 146 -17.76 -13.45 4.23
C GLN A 146 -17.39 -14.73 5.01
N GLU A 147 -18.38 -15.41 5.59
CA GLU A 147 -18.14 -16.63 6.38
C GLU A 147 -17.44 -17.71 5.56
N GLU A 148 -17.73 -17.74 4.26
CA GLU A 148 -17.14 -18.70 3.34
C GLU A 148 -15.63 -18.51 3.18
N ILE A 149 -15.04 -17.36 3.57
CA ILE A 149 -13.59 -17.11 3.49
C ILE A 149 -12.81 -18.07 4.39
N TYR A 150 -13.36 -18.41 5.56
CA TYR A 150 -12.73 -19.35 6.48
C TYR A 150 -12.97 -20.79 6.02
N GLU A 151 -11.89 -21.52 5.77
CA GLU A 151 -11.98 -22.94 5.53
C GLU A 151 -12.26 -23.67 6.85
N ASP A 152 -13.20 -24.62 6.82
CA ASP A 152 -13.39 -25.53 7.94
C ASP A 152 -12.07 -26.24 8.25
N ALA A 153 -11.77 -26.43 9.53
CA ALA A 153 -10.50 -27.05 9.96
C ALA A 153 -10.29 -28.46 9.35
N GLY A 154 -11.37 -29.18 9.00
CA GLY A 154 -11.33 -30.46 8.30
C GLY A 154 -11.17 -30.38 6.78
N MET A 155 -11.24 -29.18 6.19
CA MET A 155 -11.20 -28.91 4.75
C MET A 155 -10.21 -27.80 4.38
N LYS A 156 -9.09 -27.75 5.09
CA LYS A 156 -7.98 -26.84 4.78
C LYS A 156 -7.49 -27.05 3.34
N PHE A 157 -7.38 -25.97 2.60
CA PHE A 157 -7.05 -25.81 1.18
C PHE A 157 -8.11 -26.30 0.18
N ALA A 158 -9.33 -26.63 0.62
CA ALA A 158 -10.38 -27.12 -0.28
C ALA A 158 -10.91 -26.03 -1.23
N THR A 159 -10.81 -24.76 -0.84
CA THR A 159 -11.32 -23.66 -1.64
C THR A 159 -10.39 -23.27 -2.77
N ASN A 160 -9.15 -23.76 -2.79
CA ASN A 160 -8.13 -23.48 -3.80
C ASN A 160 -7.86 -21.97 -4.03
N ARG A 161 -8.31 -21.08 -3.13
CA ARG A 161 -8.34 -19.61 -3.30
C ARG A 161 -6.98 -18.94 -3.41
N ASN A 162 -5.91 -19.67 -3.13
CA ASN A 162 -4.54 -19.22 -3.32
C ASN A 162 -3.62 -20.40 -3.66
N ASN A 163 -4.10 -21.24 -4.59
CA ASN A 163 -3.34 -22.36 -5.12
C ASN A 163 -2.77 -22.00 -6.51
N ASN A 164 -1.85 -22.81 -7.01
CA ASN A 164 -1.23 -22.54 -8.30
C ASN A 164 -2.26 -22.53 -9.44
N ASP A 165 -3.33 -23.33 -9.36
CA ASP A 165 -4.36 -23.39 -10.41
C ASP A 165 -5.15 -22.07 -10.53
N THR A 166 -5.55 -21.46 -9.41
CA THR A 166 -6.26 -20.17 -9.39
C THR A 166 -5.33 -19.01 -9.74
N ILE A 167 -4.06 -19.09 -9.33
CA ILE A 167 -3.03 -18.13 -9.74
C ILE A 167 -2.80 -18.22 -11.24
N GLU A 168 -2.69 -19.43 -11.82
CA GLU A 168 -2.50 -19.64 -13.26
C GLU A 168 -3.72 -19.22 -14.09
N ALA A 169 -4.94 -19.46 -13.59
CA ALA A 169 -6.17 -19.05 -14.25
C ALA A 169 -6.34 -17.53 -14.32
N ASN A 170 -5.89 -16.82 -13.28
CA ASN A 170 -5.96 -15.36 -13.19
C ASN A 170 -4.65 -14.66 -13.59
N ALA A 171 -3.55 -15.40 -13.77
CA ALA A 171 -2.27 -14.90 -14.27
C ALA A 171 -2.48 -14.28 -15.65
N PRO A 172 -1.74 -13.21 -16.00
CA PRO A 172 -1.80 -12.70 -17.35
C PRO A 172 -1.29 -13.83 -18.23
N LYS A 173 -2.07 -14.27 -19.20
CA LYS A 173 -1.54 -15.16 -20.22
C LYS A 173 -0.37 -14.42 -20.84
N MET A 174 0.86 -14.85 -20.52
CA MET A 174 2.03 -14.40 -21.26
C MET A 174 1.65 -14.57 -22.73
N ALA A 175 1.65 -13.48 -23.49
CA ALA A 175 1.42 -13.56 -24.92
C ALA A 175 2.39 -14.64 -25.43
N ALA A 176 1.83 -15.72 -25.95
CA ALA A 176 2.63 -16.82 -26.49
C ALA A 176 3.62 -16.20 -27.49
N GLU A 177 4.90 -16.49 -27.28
CA GLU A 177 5.97 -16.19 -28.26
C GLU A 177 5.62 -16.74 -29.64
#